data_AF-R7LPR0-F1
#
_entry.id   AF-R7LPR0-F1
#
_cell.length_a   1.000
_cell.length_b   1.000
_cell.length_c   1.000
_cell.angle_alpha   90.00
_cell.angle_beta   90.00
_cell.angle_gamma   90.00
#
_symmetry.space_group_name_H-M   'P 1'
#
loop_
_entity.id
_entity.type
_entity.pdbx_description
1 polymer ?
#
loop_
_entity_poly.entity_id
_entity_poly.type
_entity_poly.pdbx_seq_one_letter_code
_entity_poly.pdbx_strand_id
1 'polypeptide(L)' 'MLNIIMRLLMLLLILIGVIFIYDARSITKKFFGFGDQNEGSLGLKMIGFLLSICGGIVLYFLCK' A
#
# COMPACT_ATOMS: atom_id res chain seq x y z
N MET A 1 -11.95 21.57 -6.87
CA MET A 1 -10.51 21.29 -7.11
C MET A 1 -9.92 20.42 -6.00
N LEU A 2 -9.95 20.85 -4.73
CA LEU A 2 -9.40 20.07 -3.60
C LEU A 2 -9.99 18.66 -3.45
N ASN A 3 -11.31 18.48 -3.63
CA ASN A 3 -11.92 17.13 -3.56
C ASN A 3 -11.35 16.15 -4.60
N ILE A 4 -11.04 16.64 -5.81
CA ILE A 4 -10.45 15.81 -6.87
C ILE A 4 -9.01 15.43 -6.50
N ILE A 5 -8.24 16.39 -5.99
CA ILE A 5 -6.86 16.16 -5.53
C ILE A 5 -6.85 15.11 -4.41
N MET A 6 -7.74 15.23 -3.42
CA MET A 6 -7.84 14.28 -2.31
C MET A 6 -8.22 12.87 -2.79
N ARG A 7 -9.13 12.74 -3.76
CA ARG A 7 -9.49 11.44 -4.35
C ARG A 7 -8.31 10.80 -5.07
N LEU A 8 -7.54 11.58 -5.84
CA LEU A 8 -6.35 11.10 -6.52
C LEU A 8 -5.26 10.66 -5.54
N LEU A 9 -5.04 11.42 -4.46
CA LEU A 9 -4.09 11.05 -3.41
C LEU A 9 -4.47 9.72 -2.74
N MET A 10 -5.75 9.52 -2.42
CA MET A 10 -6.21 8.25 -1.83
C MET A 10 -6.07 7.08 -2.80
N LEU A 11 -6.37 7.28 -4.09
CA LEU A 11 -6.14 6.26 -5.12
C LEU A 11 -4.66 5.88 -5.25
N LEU A 12 -3.75 6.86 -5.20
CA LEU A 12 -2.30 6.59 -5.19
C LEU A 12 -1.87 5.83 -3.93
N LEU A 13 -2.41 6.18 -2.76
CA LEU A 13 -2.11 5.49 -1.52
C LEU A 13 -2.59 4.02 -1.54
N ILE A 14 -3.78 3.77 -2.09
CA ILE A 14 -4.30 2.41 -2.30
C ILE A 14 -3.40 1.65 -3.29
N LEU A 15 -2.99 2.28 -4.39
CA LEU A 15 -2.12 1.67 -5.40
C LEU A 15 -0.77 1.26 -4.78
N ILE A 16 -0.16 2.12 -3.97
CA ILE A 16 1.08 1.80 -3.25
C ILE A 16 0.87 0.62 -2.30
N GLY A 17 -0.25 0.60 -1.56
CA GLY A 17 -0.60 -0.52 -0.70
C GLY A 17 -0.72 -1.84 -1.47
N VAL A 18 -1.37 -1.82 -2.64
CA VAL A 18 -1.50 -2.98 -3.54
C VAL A 18 -0.13 -3.46 -4.02
N ILE A 19 0.74 -2.56 -4.46
CA ILE A 19 2.13 -2.89 -4.87
C ILE A 19 2.88 -3.54 -3.71
N PHE A 20 2.74 -3.02 -2.49
CA PHE A 20 3.39 -3.60 -1.31
C PHE A 20 2.89 -5.00 -0.97
N ILE A 21 1.66 -5.35 -1.31
CA ILE A 21 1.11 -6.71 -1.12
C ILE A 21 1.63 -7.66 -2.20
N TYR A 22 1.47 -7.31 -3.47
CA TYR A 22 1.72 -8.21 -4.59
C TYR A 22 3.21 -8.32 -4.94
N ASP A 23 3.96 -7.20 -4.88
CA ASP A 23 5.38 -7.16 -5.21
C ASP A 23 6.29 -7.29 -3.99
N ALA A 24 5.73 -7.56 -2.80
CA ALA A 24 6.44 -7.65 -1.53
C ALA A 24 7.78 -8.42 -1.65
N ARG A 25 7.77 -9.60 -2.27
CA ARG A 25 8.97 -10.45 -2.39
C ARG A 25 10.02 -9.87 -3.34
N SER A 26 9.60 -9.23 -4.43
CA SER A 26 10.57 -8.58 -5.33
C SER A 26 11.17 -7.35 -4.65
N ILE A 27 10.37 -6.61 -3.88
CA ILE A 27 10.80 -5.42 -3.15
C ILE A 27 11.78 -5.82 -2.05
N THR A 28 11.45 -6.81 -1.22
CA THR A 28 12.35 -7.29 -0.15
C THR A 28 13.68 -7.76 -0.71
N LYS A 29 13.68 -8.53 -1.79
CA LYS A 29 14.94 -9.03 -2.38
C LYS A 29 15.83 -7.93 -2.97
N LYS A 30 15.24 -6.89 -3.57
CA LYS A 30 15.98 -5.84 -4.27
C LYS A 30 16.45 -4.73 -3.34
N PHE A 31 15.62 -4.34 -2.38
CA PHE A 31 15.85 -3.15 -1.55
C PHE A 31 16.25 -3.47 -0.12
N PHE A 32 16.00 -4.69 0.36
CA PHE A 32 16.26 -5.06 1.74
C PHE A 32 17.22 -6.25 1.86
N GLY A 33 18.28 -6.08 2.64
CA GLY A 33 19.23 -7.15 2.97
C GLY A 33 18.70 -8.09 4.06
N PHE A 34 17.41 -8.44 4.05
CA PHE A 34 16.87 -9.36 5.06
C PHE A 34 17.48 -10.74 4.87
N GLY A 35 18.05 -11.30 5.94
CA GLY A 35 18.46 -12.71 6.00
C GLY A 35 17.26 -13.63 5.82
N ASP A 36 16.13 -13.29 6.44
CA ASP A 36 14.83 -13.93 6.20
C ASP A 36 13.94 -13.06 5.30
N GLN A 37 13.87 -13.45 4.03
CA GLN A 37 13.05 -12.79 3.02
C GLN A 37 11.55 -13.05 3.19
N ASN A 38 11.16 -14.11 3.91
CA ASN A 38 9.75 -14.42 4.15
C ASN A 38 9.16 -13.50 5.22
N GLU A 39 9.88 -13.27 6.32
CA GLU A 39 9.45 -12.33 7.36
C GLU A 39 9.36 -10.90 6.83
N GLY A 40 10.38 -10.46 6.08
CA GLY A 40 10.35 -9.15 5.43
C GLY A 40 9.17 -9.01 4.46
N SER A 41 8.86 -10.05 3.68
CA SER A 41 7.75 -10.02 2.72
C SER A 41 6.41 -10.01 3.43
N LEU A 42 6.28 -10.73 4.55
CA LEU A 42 5.09 -10.71 5.40
C LEU A 42 4.85 -9.32 5.97
N GLY A 43 5.89 -8.67 6.51
CA GLY A 43 5.81 -7.30 7.02
C GLY A 43 5.33 -6.31 5.96
N LEU A 44 5.91 -6.36 4.75
CA LEU A 44 5.49 -5.52 3.62
C LEU A 44 4.03 -5.74 3.22
N LYS A 45 3.57 -6.99 3.20
CA LYS A 45 2.16 -7.33 2.91
C LYS A 45 1.22 -6.77 3.97
N MET A 46 1.57 -6.87 5.25
CA MET A 46 0.76 -6.33 6.34
C MET A 46 0.64 -4.81 6.27
N ILE A 47 1.75 -4.11 5.98
CA ILE A 47 1.74 -2.65 5.79
C ILE A 47 0.92 -2.28 4.56
N GLY A 48 1.10 -2.99 3.44
CA GLY A 48 0.33 -2.76 2.21
C GLY A 48 -1.17 -2.94 2.41
N PHE A 49 -1.58 -3.97 3.14
CA PHE A 49 -2.98 -4.22 3.49
C PHE A 49 -3.59 -3.08 4.31
N LEU A 50 -2.90 -2.60 5.35
CA LEU A 50 -3.35 -1.47 6.16
C LEU A 50 -3.49 -0.19 5.32
N LEU A 51 -2.50 0.09 4.46
CA LEU A 51 -2.55 1.23 3.53
C LEU A 51 -3.77 1.14 2.60
N SER A 52 -3.99 -0.01 1.96
CA SER A 52 -5.11 -0.20 1.04
C SER A 52 -6.47 -0.09 1.73
N ILE A 53 -6.64 -0.65 2.93
CA ILE A 53 -7.89 -0.53 3.69
C ILE A 53 -8.13 0.90 4.14
N CYS A 54 -7.16 1.55 4.78
CA CYS A 54 -7.31 2.93 5.25
C CYS A 54 -7.60 3.88 4.09
N GLY A 55 -6.85 3.77 2.99
CA GLY A 55 -7.09 4.56 1.79
C GLY A 55 -8.48 4.31 1.18
N GLY A 56 -8.91 3.05 1.14
CA GLY A 56 -10.24 2.66 0.63
C GLY A 56 -11.39 3.22 1.47
N ILE A 57 -11.29 3.14 2.81
CA ILE A 57 -12.29 3.70 3.73
C ILE A 57 -12.39 5.22 3.56
N VAL A 58 -11.25 5.92 3.54
CA VAL A 58 -11.23 7.38 3.37
C VAL A 58 -11.79 7.77 2.00
N LEU A 59 -11.41 7.06 0.94
CA LEU A 59 -11.94 7.31 -0.41
C LEU A 59 -13.45 7.08 -0.48
N TYR A 60 -13.97 6.03 0.18
CA TYR A 60 -15.42 5.77 0.24
C TYR A 60 -16.18 6.95 0.85
N PHE A 61 -15.73 7.47 1.99
CA PHE A 61 -16.36 8.64 2.62
C PHE A 61 -16.19 9.93 1.82
N LEU A 62 -15.11 10.07 1.06
CA LEU A 62 -14.88 11.22 0.19
C LEU A 62 -15.74 11.16 -1.09
N CYS A 63 -16.18 9.96 -1.48
CA CYS A 63 -17.00 9.69 -2.66
C CYS A 63 -18.50 9.68 -2.39
N LYS A 64 -18.90 9.34 -1.16
CA LYS A 64 -20.26 9.48 -0.65
C LYS A 64 -20.66 10.95 -0.54
#